data_AF-A0A350C744-F1
#
_entry.id   AF-A0A350C744-F1
#
_cell.length_a   1.000
_cell.length_b   1.000
_cell.length_c   1.000
_cell.angle_alpha   90.00
_cell.angle_beta   90.00
_cell.angle_gamma   90.00
#
_symmetry.space_group_name_H-M   'P 1'
#
loop_
_entity.id
_entity.type
_entity.pdbx_description
1 polymer ?
#
loop_
_entity_poly.entity_id
_entity_poly.type
_entity_poly.pdbx_seq_one_letter_code
_entity_poly.pdbx_strand_id
1 'polypeptide(L)'
;MDNVPYVKLFEDDISPTTVQDLIDDIHDHDNVRLYFSTDGGMLIDTMALIDYLNSRGDSLTLVLSGYLQSAGGIILEKFTGKVELSYAFEFVDLHLVDRETLNFRDKLINSKLVSSAERWNIDYINWWKKFYKLSAKEVRELKEGKDIRIYRDRIEKII
;
A
#
# COMPACT_ATOMS: atom_id res chain seq x y z
N MET A 1 5.35 29.32 18.69
CA MET A 1 4.13 28.50 18.78
C MET A 1 4.55 27.11 18.36
N ASP A 2 4.33 26.10 19.20
CA ASP A 2 4.59 24.73 18.79
C ASP A 2 3.72 24.45 17.56
N ASN A 3 4.36 24.03 16.47
CA ASN A 3 3.69 23.82 15.20
C ASN A 3 2.88 22.53 15.31
N VAL A 4 1.63 22.64 15.79
CA VAL A 4 0.73 21.50 15.95
C VAL A 4 0.45 20.94 14.55
N PRO A 5 0.76 19.66 14.29
CA PRO A 5 0.55 19.10 12.96
C PRO A 5 -0.94 19.04 12.63
N TYR A 6 -1.29 19.29 11.37
CA TYR A 6 -2.61 18.98 10.85
C TYR A 6 -2.81 17.46 10.88
N VAL A 7 -3.94 17.01 11.42
CA VAL A 7 -4.24 15.59 11.57
C VAL A 7 -5.33 15.22 10.57
N LYS A 8 -5.03 14.21 9.74
CA LYS A 8 -5.98 13.65 8.77
C LYS A 8 -6.09 12.14 9.00
N LEU A 9 -7.32 11.64 8.89
CA LEU A 9 -7.63 10.22 8.82
C LEU A 9 -7.94 9.85 7.37
N PHE A 10 -7.38 8.73 6.91
CA PHE A 10 -7.69 8.10 5.63
C PHE A 10 -8.01 6.63 5.90
N GLU A 11 -9.25 6.22 5.59
CA GLU A 11 -9.78 4.86 5.77
C GLU A 11 -10.51 4.38 4.52
N ASP A 12 -10.16 4.93 3.36
CA ASP A 12 -10.83 4.66 2.09
C ASP A 12 -10.05 3.65 1.23
N ASP A 13 -10.74 3.10 0.23
CA ASP A 13 -10.08 2.46 -0.90
C ASP A 13 -9.21 3.47 -1.66
N ILE A 14 -8.11 3.00 -2.22
CA ILE A 14 -7.22 3.79 -3.07
C ILE A 14 -7.79 3.83 -4.49
N SER A 15 -8.35 4.97 -4.85
CA SER A 15 -8.96 5.26 -6.15
C SER A 15 -8.54 6.64 -6.63
N PRO A 16 -8.76 7.01 -7.90
CA PRO A 16 -8.39 8.33 -8.39
C PRO A 16 -9.05 9.47 -7.59
N THR A 17 -10.32 9.28 -7.20
CA THR A 17 -11.08 10.27 -6.44
C THR A 17 -10.54 10.40 -5.02
N THR A 18 -10.40 9.29 -4.28
CA THR A 18 -9.94 9.32 -2.88
C THR A 18 -8.49 9.79 -2.75
N VAL A 19 -7.65 9.51 -3.75
CA VAL A 19 -6.28 10.05 -3.82
C VAL A 19 -6.31 11.56 -4.04
N GLN A 20 -7.12 12.07 -4.98
CA GLN A 20 -7.22 13.51 -5.22
C GLN A 20 -7.80 14.23 -4.01
N ASP A 21 -8.86 13.69 -3.39
CA ASP A 21 -9.47 14.28 -2.19
C ASP A 21 -8.46 14.36 -1.04
N LEU A 22 -7.65 13.32 -0.84
CA LEU A 22 -6.59 13.35 0.18
C LEU A 22 -5.53 14.41 -0.13
N ILE A 23 -5.12 14.55 -1.40
CA ILE A 23 -4.15 15.57 -1.83
C ILE A 23 -4.70 16.97 -1.55
N ASP A 24 -5.94 17.23 -1.97
CA ASP A 24 -6.62 18.51 -1.78
C ASP A 24 -6.74 18.86 -0.28
N ASP A 25 -7.04 17.86 0.55
CA ASP A 25 -7.17 18.03 1.99
C ASP A 25 -5.85 18.31 2.72
N ILE A 26 -4.70 17.85 2.21
CA ILE A 26 -3.42 17.94 2.94
C ILE A 26 -2.38 18.86 2.31
N HIS A 27 -2.57 19.33 1.07
CA HIS A 27 -1.52 20.08 0.36
C HIS A 27 -1.18 21.43 1.00
N ASP A 28 -2.17 22.12 1.57
CA ASP A 28 -2.03 23.47 2.15
C ASP A 28 -1.49 23.46 3.59
N HIS A 29 -1.18 22.28 4.14
CA HIS A 29 -0.71 22.14 5.50
C HIS A 29 0.79 21.87 5.54
N ASP A 30 1.56 22.70 6.25
CA ASP A 30 3.02 22.57 6.33
C ASP A 30 3.48 21.30 7.05
N ASN A 31 2.73 20.81 8.04
CA ASN A 31 3.07 19.60 8.80
C ASN A 31 1.82 18.73 8.92
N VAL A 32 1.91 17.50 8.41
CA VAL A 32 0.78 16.57 8.33
C VAL A 32 1.09 15.30 9.11
N ARG A 33 0.11 14.85 9.89
CA ARG A 33 0.10 13.55 10.53
C ARG A 33 -1.09 12.76 10.00
N LEU A 34 -0.80 11.83 9.10
CA LEU A 34 -1.78 11.06 8.35
C LEU A 34 -1.99 9.71 9.00
N TYR A 35 -3.13 9.50 9.64
CA TYR A 35 -3.57 8.18 10.09
C TYR A 35 -4.12 7.42 8.89
N PHE A 36 -3.52 6.27 8.57
CA PHE A 36 -3.72 5.59 7.30
C PHE A 36 -4.11 4.12 7.51
N SER A 37 -5.29 3.77 7.00
CA SER A 37 -5.84 2.42 6.85
C SER A 37 -6.45 2.30 5.45
N THR A 38 -6.42 1.13 4.84
CA THR A 38 -7.06 0.93 3.52
C THR A 38 -7.28 -0.55 3.22
N ASP A 39 -8.36 -0.86 2.49
CA ASP A 39 -8.58 -2.17 1.87
C ASP A 39 -7.76 -2.33 0.56
N GLY A 40 -6.99 -1.30 0.17
CA GLY A 40 -6.14 -1.31 -1.02
C GLY A 40 -6.81 -0.61 -2.19
N GLY A 41 -6.43 -0.95 -3.42
CA GLY A 41 -6.98 -0.31 -4.60
C GLY A 41 -6.15 -0.55 -5.85
N MET A 42 -6.38 0.27 -6.88
CA MET A 42 -5.64 0.11 -8.12
C MET A 42 -4.17 0.49 -7.92
N LEU A 43 -3.28 -0.29 -8.54
CA LEU A 43 -1.85 -0.08 -8.38
C LEU A 43 -1.41 1.32 -8.86
N ILE A 44 -1.99 1.80 -9.96
CA ILE A 44 -1.62 3.10 -10.52
C ILE A 44 -1.92 4.24 -9.55
N ASP A 45 -3.08 4.19 -8.88
CA ASP A 45 -3.50 5.20 -7.90
C ASP A 45 -2.67 5.08 -6.62
N THR A 46 -2.32 3.85 -6.22
CA THR A 46 -1.40 3.59 -5.11
C THR A 46 -0.02 4.21 -5.36
N MET A 47 0.51 4.07 -6.58
CA MET A 47 1.80 4.66 -6.94
C MET A 47 1.72 6.19 -6.98
N ALA A 48 0.65 6.75 -7.54
CA ALA A 48 0.44 8.21 -7.54
C ALA A 48 0.38 8.77 -6.10
N LEU A 49 -0.32 8.07 -5.20
CA LEU A 49 -0.37 8.42 -3.79
C LEU A 49 1.02 8.37 -3.14
N ILE A 50 1.78 7.28 -3.35
CA ILE A 50 3.15 7.14 -2.82
C ILE A 50 4.05 8.27 -3.31
N ASP A 51 4.00 8.61 -4.60
CA ASP A 51 4.81 9.68 -5.18
C ASP A 51 4.48 11.03 -4.53
N TYR A 52 3.19 11.33 -4.32
CA TYR A 52 2.78 12.54 -3.62
C TYR A 52 3.24 12.55 -2.16
N LEU A 53 2.99 11.47 -1.41
CA LEU A 53 3.42 11.35 -0.01
C LEU A 53 4.95 11.49 0.14
N ASN A 54 5.73 10.94 -0.79
CA ASN A 54 7.18 11.08 -0.79
C ASN A 54 7.63 12.50 -1.15
N SER A 55 6.91 13.20 -2.04
CA SER A 55 7.20 14.60 -2.39
C SER A 55 7.11 15.56 -1.21
N ARG A 56 6.31 15.20 -0.19
CA ARG A 56 6.18 15.93 1.07
C ARG A 56 7.43 15.83 1.96
N GLY A 57 8.24 14.77 1.82
CA GLY A 57 9.43 14.55 2.64
C GLY A 57 9.12 14.56 4.16
N ASP A 58 9.95 15.27 4.94
CA ASP A 58 9.85 15.31 6.41
C ASP A 58 8.60 16.05 6.93
N SER A 59 7.85 16.71 6.06
CA SER A 59 6.61 17.43 6.41
C SER A 59 5.41 16.51 6.64
N LEU A 60 5.57 15.19 6.45
CA LEU A 60 4.52 14.20 6.62
C LEU A 60 4.99 13.05 7.50
N THR A 61 4.21 12.73 8.52
CA THR A 61 4.32 11.47 9.27
C THR A 61 3.14 10.58 8.92
N LEU A 62 3.44 9.40 8.37
CA LEU A 62 2.45 8.36 8.10
C LEU A 62 2.27 7.51 9.36
N VAL A 63 1.08 7.53 9.94
CA VAL A 63 0.73 6.75 11.13
C VAL A 63 -0.16 5.61 10.68
N LEU A 64 0.35 4.37 10.70
CA LEU A 64 -0.48 3.22 10.34
C LEU A 64 -1.54 3.00 11.43
N SER A 65 -2.79 2.84 11.01
CA SER A 65 -3.95 2.57 11.86
C SER A 65 -4.83 1.50 11.20
N GLY A 66 -5.59 0.75 12.00
CA GLY A 66 -6.42 -0.33 11.47
C GLY A 66 -5.57 -1.39 10.78
N TYR A 67 -5.61 -1.43 9.45
CA TYR A 67 -4.88 -2.40 8.66
C TYR A 67 -4.50 -1.84 7.28
N LEU A 68 -3.59 -2.52 6.59
CA LEU A 68 -3.31 -2.28 5.18
C LEU A 68 -3.57 -3.56 4.39
N GLN A 69 -4.48 -3.54 3.43
CA GLN A 69 -4.68 -4.69 2.54
C GLN A 69 -4.15 -4.40 1.15
N SER A 70 -3.80 -5.47 0.43
CA SER A 70 -3.49 -5.43 -0.99
C SER A 70 -2.37 -4.42 -1.32
N ALA A 71 -2.61 -3.53 -2.28
CA ALA A 71 -1.73 -2.45 -2.68
C ALA A 71 -1.35 -1.49 -1.53
N GLY A 72 -2.14 -1.43 -0.45
CA GLY A 72 -1.78 -0.69 0.77
C GLY A 72 -0.46 -1.19 1.38
N GLY A 73 -0.16 -2.49 1.29
CA GLY A 73 1.12 -3.05 1.71
C GLY A 73 2.33 -2.53 0.90
N ILE A 74 2.10 -1.98 -0.30
CA ILE A 74 3.16 -1.40 -1.13
C ILE A 74 3.54 0.00 -0.62
N ILE A 75 2.60 0.73 -0.02
CA ILE A 75 2.86 2.06 0.56
C ILE A 75 3.95 1.96 1.61
N LEU A 76 3.84 1.00 2.52
CA LEU A 76 4.84 0.81 3.57
C LEU A 76 6.24 0.48 3.02
N GLU A 77 6.32 -0.23 1.89
CA GLU A 77 7.58 -0.57 1.23
C GLU A 77 8.25 0.64 0.57
N LYS A 78 7.46 1.51 -0.06
CA LYS A 78 7.96 2.55 -0.97
C LYS A 78 7.92 3.96 -0.40
N PHE A 79 7.18 4.18 0.68
CA PHE A 79 7.19 5.44 1.39
C PHE A 79 8.53 5.61 2.12
N THR A 80 9.20 6.74 1.89
CA THR A 80 10.55 7.02 2.41
C THR A 80 10.55 7.98 3.60
N GLY A 81 9.38 8.53 3.96
CA GLY A 81 9.22 9.43 5.08
C GLY A 81 9.09 8.70 6.42
N LYS A 82 8.72 9.44 7.46
CA LYS A 82 8.57 8.91 8.81
C LYS A 82 7.30 8.06 8.93
N VAL A 83 7.46 6.81 9.34
CA VAL A 83 6.35 5.90 9.66
C VAL A 83 6.24 5.68 11.17
N GLU A 84 5.02 5.68 11.68
CA GLU A 84 4.71 5.31 13.07
C GLU A 84 3.55 4.30 13.10
N LEU A 85 3.44 3.54 14.19
CA LEU A 85 2.29 2.66 14.42
C LEU A 85 1.39 3.25 15.49
N SER A 86 0.12 3.48 15.15
CA SER A 86 -0.90 3.75 16.17
C SER A 86 -1.15 2.51 17.02
N TYR A 87 -1.78 2.65 18.18
CA TYR A 87 -2.20 1.50 19.00
C TYR A 87 -3.25 0.61 18.31
N ALA A 88 -3.97 1.17 17.33
CA ALA A 88 -5.06 0.52 16.61
C ALA A 88 -4.59 -0.26 15.36
N PHE A 89 -3.30 -0.23 15.03
CA PHE A 89 -2.77 -1.00 13.91
C PHE A 89 -2.67 -2.49 14.23
N GLU A 90 -3.24 -3.32 13.35
CA GLU A 90 -3.37 -4.77 13.50
C GLU A 90 -2.45 -5.55 12.56
N PHE A 91 -2.57 -5.37 11.23
CA PHE A 91 -1.85 -6.16 10.24
C PHE A 91 -1.70 -5.49 8.87
N VAL A 92 -0.77 -6.01 8.08
CA VAL A 92 -0.72 -5.88 6.61
C VAL A 92 -1.16 -7.20 5.99
N ASP A 93 -2.11 -7.19 5.06
CA ASP A 93 -2.58 -8.36 4.31
C ASP A 93 -2.05 -8.31 2.87
N LEU A 94 -1.28 -9.33 2.48
CA LEU A 94 -0.62 -9.43 1.18
C LEU A 94 -1.26 -10.55 0.37
N HIS A 95 -1.68 -10.25 -0.85
CA HIS A 95 -2.21 -11.24 -1.79
C HIS A 95 -1.69 -10.99 -3.21
N LEU A 96 -1.83 -11.95 -4.11
CA LEU A 96 -1.43 -11.77 -5.51
C LEU A 96 -2.31 -10.74 -6.21
N VAL A 97 -1.77 -10.05 -7.22
CA VAL A 97 -2.51 -9.01 -7.95
C VAL A 97 -3.78 -9.59 -8.55
N ASP A 98 -4.92 -9.07 -8.10
CA ASP A 98 -6.23 -9.35 -8.68
C ASP A 98 -6.33 -8.73 -10.08
N ARG A 99 -7.11 -9.40 -10.95
CA ARG A 99 -7.30 -8.96 -12.33
C ARG A 99 -8.76 -8.66 -12.56
N GLU A 100 -9.07 -7.38 -12.75
CA GLU A 100 -10.28 -7.02 -13.47
C GLU A 100 -10.01 -7.15 -14.98
N THR A 101 -10.59 -8.18 -15.58
CA THR A 101 -10.63 -8.27 -17.04
C THR A 101 -11.76 -7.38 -17.53
N LEU A 102 -11.42 -6.15 -17.92
CA LEU A 102 -12.34 -5.31 -18.68
C LEU A 102 -12.67 -6.05 -19.98
N ASN A 103 -13.95 -6.37 -20.19
CA ASN A 103 -14.48 -6.99 -21.40
C ASN A 103 -14.36 -6.04 -22.60
N PHE A 104 -13.13 -5.78 -23.05
CA PHE A 104 -12.84 -5.17 -24.33
C PHE A 104 -13.09 -6.23 -25.42
N ARG A 105 -14.36 -6.34 -25.86
CA ARG A 105 -14.79 -7.10 -27.07
C ARG A 105 -13.94 -8.36 -27.34
N ASP A 106 -14.07 -9.39 -26.49
CA ASP A 106 -13.82 -10.83 -26.70
C ASP A 106 -12.70 -11.36 -27.63
N LYS A 107 -11.73 -10.56 -28.11
CA LYS A 107 -10.79 -11.00 -29.16
C LYS A 107 -9.33 -10.62 -28.95
N LEU A 108 -8.99 -9.99 -27.82
CA LEU A 108 -7.60 -9.58 -27.53
C LEU A 108 -7.11 -9.97 -26.13
N ILE A 109 -7.73 -10.96 -25.48
CA ILE A 109 -7.15 -11.63 -24.30
C ILE A 109 -6.00 -12.51 -24.80
N ASN A 110 -4.88 -11.83 -25.06
CA ASN A 110 -3.66 -12.38 -25.63
C ASN A 110 -2.84 -13.03 -24.49
N SER A 111 -2.17 -14.14 -24.75
CA SER A 111 -1.23 -14.80 -23.81
C SER A 111 -0.19 -13.83 -23.21
N LYS A 112 0.08 -12.72 -23.91
CA LYS A 112 0.92 -11.61 -23.44
C LYS A 112 0.42 -10.95 -22.14
N LEU A 113 -0.89 -10.73 -21.97
CA LEU A 113 -1.45 -10.12 -20.74
C LEU A 113 -1.35 -11.07 -19.53
N VAL A 114 -1.46 -12.38 -19.78
CA VAL A 114 -1.26 -13.40 -18.74
C VAL A 114 0.20 -13.39 -18.28
N SER A 115 1.14 -13.33 -19.24
CA SER A 115 2.58 -13.33 -18.95
C SER A 115 3.07 -12.07 -18.24
N SER A 116 2.45 -10.91 -18.45
CA SER A 116 2.84 -9.67 -17.77
C SER A 116 2.45 -9.69 -16.29
N ALA A 117 1.25 -10.15 -15.96
CA ALA A 117 0.81 -10.19 -14.57
C ALA A 117 1.47 -11.34 -13.77
N GLU A 118 1.83 -12.45 -14.40
CA GLU A 118 2.71 -13.45 -13.76
C GLU A 118 4.08 -12.86 -13.40
N ARG A 119 4.66 -12.06 -14.30
CA ARG A 119 5.90 -11.35 -14.01
C ARG A 119 5.74 -10.38 -12.83
N TRP A 120 4.65 -9.62 -12.79
CA TRP A 120 4.38 -8.70 -11.69
C TRP A 120 4.23 -9.42 -10.36
N ASN A 121 3.51 -10.54 -10.32
CA ASN A 121 3.38 -11.36 -9.11
C ASN A 121 4.75 -11.91 -8.64
N ILE A 122 5.63 -12.32 -9.56
CA ILE A 122 7.00 -12.74 -9.22
C ILE A 122 7.78 -11.57 -8.60
N ASP A 123 7.69 -10.39 -9.20
CA ASP A 123 8.39 -9.20 -8.73
C ASP A 123 7.88 -8.80 -7.33
N TYR A 124 6.56 -8.75 -7.12
CA TYR A 124 5.94 -8.49 -5.81
C TYR A 124 6.35 -9.51 -4.75
N ILE A 125 6.27 -10.81 -5.05
CA ILE A 125 6.68 -11.84 -4.10
C ILE A 125 8.14 -11.66 -3.70
N ASN A 126 9.03 -11.37 -4.67
CA ASN A 126 10.45 -11.17 -4.38
C ASN A 126 10.68 -9.91 -3.52
N TRP A 127 9.94 -8.83 -3.79
CA TRP A 127 9.99 -7.60 -3.01
C TRP A 127 9.46 -7.83 -1.60
N TRP A 128 8.26 -8.38 -1.45
CA TRP A 128 7.67 -8.68 -0.15
C TRP A 128 8.50 -9.65 0.66
N LYS A 129 9.08 -10.68 0.02
CA LYS A 129 10.03 -11.58 0.67
C LYS A 129 11.19 -10.82 1.31
N LYS A 130 11.75 -9.83 0.61
CA LYS A 130 12.87 -9.03 1.13
C LYS A 130 12.40 -8.06 2.22
N PHE A 131 11.35 -7.29 1.96
CA PHE A 131 10.89 -6.22 2.85
C PHE A 131 10.22 -6.77 4.11
N TYR A 132 9.21 -7.64 3.94
CA TYR A 132 8.46 -8.26 5.04
C TYR A 132 9.15 -9.47 5.67
N LYS A 133 10.37 -9.80 5.20
CA LYS A 133 11.17 -10.95 5.66
C LYS A 133 10.36 -12.26 5.62
N LEU A 134 9.60 -12.46 4.53
CA LEU A 134 8.74 -13.63 4.41
C LEU A 134 9.54 -14.93 4.45
N SER A 135 9.04 -15.89 5.22
CA SER A 135 9.54 -17.25 5.29
C SER A 135 9.33 -18.00 3.96
N ALA A 136 10.08 -19.07 3.76
CA ALA A 136 9.87 -19.96 2.61
C ALA A 136 8.45 -20.54 2.55
N LYS A 137 7.80 -20.72 3.72
CA LYS A 137 6.41 -21.18 3.81
C LYS A 137 5.44 -20.12 3.31
N GLU A 138 5.54 -18.88 3.81
CA GLU A 138 4.67 -17.76 3.40
C GLU A 138 4.84 -17.45 1.90
N VAL A 139 6.07 -17.50 1.38
CA VAL A 139 6.34 -17.34 -0.06
C VAL A 139 5.67 -18.44 -0.89
N ARG A 140 5.63 -19.68 -0.40
CA ARG A 140 4.94 -20.78 -1.08
C ARG A 140 3.43 -20.58 -1.03
N GLU A 141 2.89 -20.17 0.10
CA GLU A 141 1.47 -19.88 0.29
C GLU A 141 0.99 -18.76 -0.64
N LEU A 142 1.75 -17.66 -0.79
CA LEU A 142 1.46 -16.61 -1.78
C LEU A 142 1.42 -17.16 -3.20
N LYS A 143 2.39 -18.00 -3.58
CA LYS A 143 2.44 -18.61 -4.92
C LYS A 143 1.27 -19.56 -5.19
N GLU A 144 0.65 -20.10 -4.14
CA GLU A 144 -0.57 -20.91 -4.20
C GLU A 144 -1.85 -20.05 -4.22
N GLY A 145 -1.72 -18.71 -4.20
CA GLY A 145 -2.85 -17.78 -4.19
C GLY A 145 -3.49 -17.58 -2.81
N LYS A 146 -2.75 -17.87 -1.73
CA LYS A 146 -3.22 -17.58 -0.36
C LYS A 146 -2.70 -16.25 0.12
N ASP A 147 -3.53 -15.56 0.88
CA ASP A 147 -3.19 -14.29 1.50
C ASP A 147 -2.27 -14.51 2.71
N ILE A 148 -1.37 -13.56 2.94
CA ILE A 148 -0.43 -13.56 4.07
C ILE A 148 -0.65 -12.32 4.91
N ARG A 149 -0.98 -12.54 6.18
CA ARG A 149 -1.08 -11.47 7.18
C ARG A 149 0.23 -11.29 7.93
N ILE A 150 0.75 -10.07 7.89
CA ILE A 150 1.90 -9.62 8.66
C ILE A 150 1.40 -8.76 9.81
N TYR A 151 1.40 -9.34 11.01
CA TYR A 151 0.90 -8.67 12.21
C TYR A 151 1.88 -7.60 12.73
N ARG A 152 1.33 -6.71 13.56
CA ARG A 152 2.00 -5.60 14.24
C ARG A 152 3.41 -5.92 14.72
N ASP A 153 3.60 -7.02 15.46
CA ASP A 153 4.88 -7.37 16.08
C ASP A 153 6.02 -7.60 15.07
N ARG A 154 5.67 -7.96 13.83
CA ARG A 154 6.62 -8.08 12.72
C ARG A 154 6.82 -6.73 12.05
N ILE A 155 5.77 -5.94 11.86
CA ILE A 155 5.86 -4.59 11.27
C ILE A 155 6.73 -3.68 12.14
N GLU A 156 6.61 -3.74 13.47
CA GLU A 156 7.45 -3.03 14.43
C GLU A 156 8.96 -3.31 14.28
N LYS A 157 9.34 -4.45 13.68
CA LYS A 157 10.75 -4.83 13.45
C LYS A 157 11.25 -4.48 12.05
N ILE A 158 10.38 -3.93 11.21
CA ILE A 158 10.66 -3.56 9.82
C ILE A 158 10.79 -2.05 9.68
N ILE A 159 9.91 -1.30 10.34
CA ILE A 159 9.93 0.18 10.34
C ILE A 159 10.97 0.77 11.29
#